data_AF-L5LEC2-F1
#
_entry.id   AF-L5LEC2-F1
#
_cell.length_a   1.000
_cell.length_b   1.000
_cell.length_c   1.000
_cell.angle_alpha   90.00
_cell.angle_beta   90.00
_cell.angle_gamma   90.00
#
_symmetry.space_group_name_H-M   'P 1'
#
loop_
_entity.id
_entity.type
_entity.pdbx_description
1 polymer ?
#
loop_
_entity_poly.entity_id
_entity_poly.type
_entity_poly.pdbx_seq_one_letter_code
_entity_poly.pdbx_strand_id
1 'polypeptide(L)'
;MPSNRTAGNLYAAFDIICDHVGKDWRRLARQLKVPDSKIDAIEVKYPRNLTEQVRESLRVWKTTAGERAAVPHLVQALRACRLNLVADLLEEHQQAQDLQRENESGSSTVSLMSWDVDTPSTRASS
;
A
#
# COMPACT_ATOMS: atom_id res chain seq x y z
N MET A 1 0.40 14.03 -13.82
CA MET A 1 0.01 12.62 -14.04
C MET A 1 0.15 11.90 -12.71
N PRO A 2 -0.95 11.60 -11.98
CA PRO A 2 -0.85 10.82 -10.74
C PRO A 2 -0.28 9.44 -11.09
N SER A 3 0.87 9.12 -10.51
CA SER A 3 1.68 7.98 -10.90
C SER A 3 0.98 6.66 -10.59
N ASN A 4 1.08 5.70 -11.51
CA ASN A 4 0.60 4.31 -11.42
C ASN A 4 1.03 3.56 -10.11
N ARG A 5 1.92 4.15 -9.31
CA ARG A 5 2.50 3.60 -8.07
C ARG A 5 1.62 3.76 -6.82
N THR A 6 0.85 4.85 -6.68
CA THR A 6 -0.05 5.00 -5.52
C THR A 6 -1.19 3.99 -5.57
N ALA A 7 -1.65 3.67 -6.79
CA ALA A 7 -2.64 2.64 -7.04
C ALA A 7 -2.17 1.25 -6.59
N GLY A 8 -0.90 0.89 -6.83
CA GLY A 8 -0.33 -0.42 -6.43
C GLY A 8 -0.32 -0.63 -4.92
N ASN A 9 0.07 0.39 -4.15
CA ASN A 9 0.08 0.34 -2.70
C ASN A 9 -1.35 0.26 -2.10
N LEU A 10 -2.30 0.97 -2.71
CA LEU A 10 -3.71 0.89 -2.35
C LEU A 10 -4.30 -0.52 -2.57
N TYR A 11 -3.92 -1.22 -3.64
CA TYR A 11 -4.43 -2.58 -3.88
C TYR A 11 -3.86 -3.58 -2.87
N ALA A 12 -2.57 -3.51 -2.55
CA ALA A 12 -1.98 -4.33 -1.49
C ALA A 12 -2.67 -4.10 -0.13
N ALA A 13 -2.92 -2.82 0.21
CA ALA A 13 -3.68 -2.45 1.40
C ALA A 13 -5.10 -3.05 1.38
N PHE A 14 -5.77 -3.09 0.22
CA PHE A 14 -7.11 -3.67 0.12
C PHE A 14 -7.11 -5.17 0.40
N ASP A 15 -6.12 -5.90 -0.11
CA ASP A 15 -6.04 -7.35 0.13
C ASP A 15 -5.86 -7.66 1.63
N ILE A 16 -4.96 -6.93 2.32
CA ILE A 16 -4.79 -7.05 3.79
C ILE A 16 -6.10 -6.79 4.54
N ILE A 17 -6.81 -5.71 4.18
CA ILE A 17 -8.09 -5.35 4.82
C ILE A 17 -9.16 -6.41 4.55
N CYS A 18 -9.23 -6.94 3.32
CA CYS A 18 -10.21 -7.98 2.95
C CYS A 18 -10.07 -9.24 3.81
N ASP A 19 -8.84 -9.59 4.18
CA ASP A 19 -8.56 -10.81 4.94
C ASP A 19 -8.85 -10.66 6.45
N HIS A 20 -8.80 -9.42 6.98
CA HIS A 20 -8.77 -9.21 8.44
C HIS A 20 -10.03 -8.54 9.03
N VAL A 21 -10.84 -7.84 8.23
CA VAL A 21 -11.98 -7.06 8.76
C VAL A 21 -13.22 -7.92 9.03
N GLY A 22 -13.56 -8.84 8.13
CA GLY A 22 -14.71 -9.73 8.28
C GLY A 22 -16.02 -8.99 8.62
N LYS A 23 -16.57 -9.25 9.81
CA LYS A 23 -17.91 -8.78 10.24
C LYS A 23 -17.98 -7.27 10.51
N ASP A 24 -16.85 -6.61 10.76
CA ASP A 24 -16.80 -5.17 11.05
C ASP A 24 -16.84 -4.30 9.79
N TRP A 25 -17.01 -4.91 8.60
CA TRP A 25 -16.97 -4.21 7.32
C TRP A 25 -17.96 -3.05 7.22
N ARG A 26 -19.18 -3.18 7.78
CA ARG A 26 -20.18 -2.08 7.77
C ARG A 26 -19.70 -0.88 8.58
N ARG A 27 -19.03 -1.14 9.70
CA ARG A 27 -18.48 -0.09 10.55
C ARG A 27 -17.34 0.62 9.83
N LEU A 28 -16.47 -0.13 9.17
CA LEU A 28 -15.39 0.42 8.34
C LEU A 28 -15.94 1.24 7.17
N ALA A 29 -16.92 0.72 6.42
CA ALA A 29 -17.55 1.41 5.30
C ALA A 29 -18.14 2.75 5.72
N ARG A 30 -18.83 2.81 6.86
CA ARG A 30 -19.35 4.08 7.43
C ARG A 30 -18.23 5.06 7.81
N GLN A 31 -17.14 4.57 8.41
CA GLN A 31 -15.99 5.44 8.71
C GLN A 31 -15.34 6.00 7.45
N LEU A 32 -15.29 5.20 6.38
CA LEU A 32 -14.86 5.60 5.05
C LEU A 32 -15.87 6.47 4.29
N LYS A 33 -16.98 6.87 4.92
CA LYS A 33 -18.03 7.70 4.32
C LYS A 33 -18.68 7.06 3.08
N VAL A 34 -18.70 5.74 3.01
CA VAL A 34 -19.53 5.02 2.03
C VAL A 34 -21.01 5.28 2.36
N PRO A 35 -21.86 5.66 1.38
CA PRO A 35 -23.27 5.91 1.63
C PRO A 35 -23.99 4.67 2.19
N ASP A 36 -24.88 4.85 3.17
CA ASP A 36 -25.62 3.72 3.77
C ASP A 36 -26.43 2.94 2.71
N SER A 37 -27.01 3.63 1.71
CA SER A 37 -27.69 2.96 0.60
C SER A 37 -26.79 2.04 -0.22
N LYS A 38 -25.49 2.34 -0.32
CA LYS A 38 -24.51 1.46 -0.95
C LYS A 38 -24.12 0.31 -0.02
N ILE A 39 -24.02 0.55 1.28
CA ILE A 39 -23.77 -0.50 2.28
C ILE A 39 -24.88 -1.55 2.23
N ASP A 40 -26.14 -1.12 2.25
CA ASP A 40 -27.29 -2.04 2.17
C ASP A 40 -27.30 -2.82 0.85
N ALA A 41 -27.00 -2.16 -0.27
CA ALA A 41 -26.91 -2.82 -1.57
C ALA A 41 -25.78 -3.87 -1.62
N ILE A 42 -24.63 -3.60 -0.99
CA ILE A 42 -23.50 -4.55 -0.89
C ILE A 42 -23.90 -5.76 -0.04
N GLU A 43 -24.58 -5.54 1.08
CA GLU A 43 -25.03 -6.63 1.95
C GLU A 43 -25.98 -7.58 1.22
N VAL A 44 -26.95 -7.04 0.47
CA VAL A 44 -27.89 -7.82 -0.34
C VAL A 44 -27.19 -8.53 -1.51
N LYS A 45 -26.21 -7.88 -2.14
CA LYS A 45 -25.47 -8.46 -3.28
C LYS A 45 -24.57 -9.63 -2.87
N TYR A 46 -24.03 -9.59 -1.65
CA TYR A 46 -23.06 -10.57 -1.16
C TYR A 46 -23.40 -11.13 0.23
N PRO A 47 -24.57 -11.75 0.46
CA PRO A 47 -25.14 -11.99 1.79
C PRO A 47 -24.36 -12.95 2.71
N ARG A 48 -23.35 -13.66 2.19
CA ARG A 48 -22.50 -14.59 2.96
C ARG A 48 -21.01 -14.45 2.68
N ASN A 49 -20.63 -13.48 1.86
CA ASN A 49 -19.25 -13.32 1.44
C ASN A 49 -18.71 -12.01 2.02
N LEU A 50 -18.25 -12.08 3.28
CA LEU A 50 -17.71 -10.92 3.99
C LEU A 50 -16.51 -10.31 3.26
N THR A 51 -15.65 -11.15 2.68
CA THR A 51 -14.50 -10.70 1.89
C THR A 51 -14.93 -9.84 0.71
N GLU A 52 -15.94 -10.28 -0.05
CA GLU A 52 -16.50 -9.47 -1.16
C GLU A 52 -17.24 -8.23 -0.66
N GLN A 53 -17.92 -8.29 0.48
CA GLN A 53 -18.54 -7.10 1.09
C GLN A 53 -17.50 -6.03 1.44
N VAL A 54 -16.40 -6.43 2.09
CA VAL A 54 -15.27 -5.54 2.40
C VAL A 54 -14.68 -4.99 1.10
N ARG A 55 -14.35 -5.87 0.14
CA ARG A 55 -13.75 -5.50 -1.15
C ARG A 55 -14.59 -4.49 -1.92
N GLU A 56 -15.89 -4.71 -2.02
CA GLU A 56 -16.80 -3.80 -2.72
C GLU A 56 -16.93 -2.46 -1.98
N SER A 57 -16.96 -2.47 -0.64
CA SER A 57 -16.99 -1.23 0.15
C SER A 57 -15.74 -0.36 -0.07
N LEU A 58 -14.56 -0.99 -0.17
CA LEU A 58 -13.29 -0.31 -0.46
C LEU A 58 -13.24 0.24 -1.89
N ARG A 59 -13.82 -0.50 -2.87
CA ARG A 59 -13.98 0.01 -4.24
C ARG A 59 -14.87 1.25 -4.28
N VAL A 60 -16.02 1.21 -3.60
CA VAL A 60 -16.92 2.37 -3.53
C VAL A 60 -16.21 3.55 -2.88
N TRP A 61 -15.53 3.33 -1.75
CA TRP A 61 -14.72 4.37 -1.10
C TRP A 61 -13.68 4.97 -2.06
N LYS A 62 -12.91 4.14 -2.78
CA LYS A 62 -11.90 4.61 -3.75
C LYS A 62 -12.53 5.49 -4.83
N THR A 63 -13.69 5.09 -5.35
CA THR A 63 -14.43 5.88 -6.35
C THR A 63 -14.92 7.20 -5.76
N THR A 64 -15.39 7.23 -4.51
CA THR A 64 -15.84 8.45 -3.83
C THR A 64 -14.69 9.38 -3.44
N ALA A 65 -13.56 8.83 -3.00
CA ALA A 65 -12.37 9.58 -2.58
C ALA A 65 -11.53 10.09 -3.76
N GLY A 66 -11.60 9.42 -4.92
CA GLY A 66 -10.89 9.82 -6.14
C GLY A 66 -9.38 9.92 -5.94
N GLU A 67 -8.79 11.06 -6.31
CA GLU A 67 -7.35 11.32 -6.16
C GLU A 67 -6.89 11.41 -4.69
N ARG A 68 -7.81 11.61 -3.75
CA ARG A 68 -7.50 11.66 -2.31
C ARG A 68 -7.46 10.28 -1.66
N ALA A 69 -7.78 9.22 -2.40
CA ALA A 69 -7.66 7.85 -1.92
C ALA A 69 -6.18 7.58 -1.57
N ALA A 70 -5.89 7.31 -0.31
CA ALA A 70 -4.54 7.07 0.18
C ALA A 70 -4.56 6.14 1.40
N VAL A 71 -3.46 5.40 1.60
CA VAL A 71 -3.27 4.46 2.72
C VAL A 71 -3.48 5.12 4.10
N PRO A 72 -3.01 6.35 4.38
CA PRO A 72 -3.24 6.99 5.68
C PRO A 72 -4.71 7.16 6.04
N HIS A 73 -5.59 7.41 5.05
CA HIS A 73 -7.04 7.49 5.30
C HIS A 73 -7.63 6.13 5.71
N LEU A 74 -7.13 5.03 5.12
CA LEU A 74 -7.53 3.68 5.51
C LEU A 74 -7.07 3.37 6.93
N VAL A 75 -5.81 3.68 7.27
CA VAL A 75 -5.25 3.50 8.62
C VAL A 75 -6.10 4.26 9.66
N GLN A 76 -6.42 5.53 9.40
CA GLN A 76 -7.25 6.32 10.31
C GLN A 76 -8.65 5.70 10.51
N ALA A 77 -9.29 5.24 9.43
CA ALA A 77 -10.60 4.60 9.51
C ALA A 77 -10.56 3.26 10.28
N LEU A 78 -9.50 2.47 10.08
CA LEU A 78 -9.27 1.21 10.80
C LEU A 78 -9.07 1.47 12.30
N ARG A 79 -8.26 2.46 12.69
CA ARG A 79 -8.08 2.88 14.09
C ARG A 79 -9.41 3.32 14.72
N ALA A 80 -10.22 4.10 14.02
CA ALA A 80 -11.55 4.50 14.48
C ALA A 80 -12.52 3.31 14.66
N CYS A 81 -12.31 2.23 13.91
CA CYS A 81 -13.03 0.97 14.06
C CYS A 81 -12.48 0.06 15.16
N ARG A 82 -11.38 0.43 15.83
CA ARG A 82 -10.59 -0.42 16.76
C ARG A 82 -9.92 -1.62 16.08
N LEU A 83 -9.73 -1.56 14.77
CA LEU A 83 -9.02 -2.56 13.97
C LEU A 83 -7.51 -2.24 13.98
N ASN A 84 -6.95 -2.08 15.18
CA ASN A 84 -5.59 -1.57 15.37
C ASN A 84 -4.53 -2.47 14.74
N LEU A 85 -4.68 -3.80 14.88
CA LEU A 85 -3.75 -4.76 14.28
C LEU A 85 -3.65 -4.61 12.76
N VAL A 86 -4.80 -4.39 12.10
CA VAL A 86 -4.84 -4.17 10.64
C VAL A 86 -4.21 -2.82 10.31
N ALA A 87 -4.47 -1.79 11.12
CA ALA A 87 -3.83 -0.47 10.94
C ALA A 87 -2.30 -0.56 11.07
N ASP A 88 -1.79 -1.28 12.07
CA ASP A 88 -0.35 -1.51 12.29
C ASP A 88 0.27 -2.20 11.06
N LEU A 89 -0.37 -3.27 10.55
CA LEU A 89 0.09 -3.99 9.35
C LEU A 89 0.16 -3.10 8.10
N LEU A 90 -0.81 -2.21 7.90
CA LEU A 90 -0.78 -1.28 6.78
C LEU A 90 0.34 -0.24 6.92
N GLU A 91 0.60 0.25 8.13
CA GLU A 91 1.68 1.18 8.40
C GLU A 91 3.06 0.54 8.18
N GLU A 92 3.25 -0.70 8.65
CA GLU A 92 4.48 -1.47 8.41
C GLU A 92 4.71 -1.73 6.90
N HIS A 93 3.66 -2.13 6.17
CA HIS A 93 3.77 -2.34 4.72
C HIS A 93 4.12 -1.05 3.97
N GLN A 94 3.54 0.09 4.39
CA GLN A 94 3.85 1.40 3.84
C GLN A 94 5.32 1.78 4.12
N GLN A 95 5.79 1.62 5.35
CA GLN A 95 7.17 1.94 5.74
C GLN A 95 8.19 1.07 5.02
N ALA A 96 7.94 -0.24 4.90
CA ALA A 96 8.83 -1.15 4.18
C ALA A 96 8.98 -0.77 2.69
N GLN A 97 7.90 -0.32 2.05
CA GLN A 97 7.93 0.18 0.68
C GLN A 97 8.73 1.49 0.56
N ASP A 98 8.63 2.37 1.55
CA ASP A 98 9.35 3.64 1.56
C ASP A 98 10.87 3.44 1.79
N LEU A 99 11.26 2.50 2.66
CA LEU A 99 12.66 2.13 2.89
C LEU A 99 13.33 1.48 1.67
N GLN A 100 12.60 0.66 0.92
CA GLN A 100 13.12 0.11 -0.35
C GLN A 100 13.44 1.21 -1.37
N ARG A 101 12.70 2.32 -1.37
CA ARG A 101 12.96 3.46 -2.27
C ARG A 101 14.23 4.22 -1.90
N GLU A 102 14.51 4.38 -0.62
CA GLU A 102 15.73 5.06 -0.16
C GLU A 102 16.99 4.26 -0.56
N ASN A 103 16.90 2.93 -0.53
CA ASN A 103 18.01 2.06 -0.92
C ASN A 103 18.26 2.03 -2.45
N GLU A 104 17.23 2.16 -3.29
CA GLU A 104 17.39 2.24 -4.75
C GLU A 104 17.79 3.64 -5.25
N SER A 105 17.34 4.71 -4.57
CA SER A 105 17.69 6.09 -4.95
C SER A 105 19.08 6.52 -4.45
N GLY A 106 19.66 5.84 -3.46
CA GLY A 106 21.03 6.06 -2.99
C GLY A 106 22.12 5.39 -3.85
N SER A 107 21.75 4.51 -4.78
CA SER A 107 22.69 3.72 -5.61
C SER A 107 22.98 4.33 -6.99
N SER A 108 22.84 5.65 -7.16
CA SER A 108 23.23 6.34 -8.41
C SER A 108 24.42 7.30 -8.25
N THR A 109 25.10 7.37 -7.10
CA THR A 109 26.25 8.29 -6.94
C THR A 109 27.53 7.69 -6.35
N VAL A 110 27.60 6.40 -6.04
CA VAL A 110 28.85 5.78 -5.51
C VAL A 110 29.30 4.57 -6.30
N SER A 111 29.46 4.71 -7.61
CA SER A 111 30.29 3.77 -8.38
C SER A 111 30.90 4.44 -9.62
N LEU A 112 31.86 5.34 -9.40
CA LEU A 112 32.78 5.82 -10.44
C LEU A 112 34.16 6.17 -9.85
N MET A 113 34.72 5.32 -8.98
CA MET A 113 36.13 5.44 -8.57
C MET A 113 36.71 4.07 -8.17
N SER A 114 37.04 3.25 -9.16
CA SER A 114 37.94 2.07 -9.05
C SER A 114 37.95 1.47 -10.45
N TRP A 115 39.04 1.32 -11.19
CA TRP A 115 40.40 0.91 -10.84
C TRP A 115 41.26 1.28 -12.07
N ASP A 116 42.29 2.10 -11.93
CA ASP A 116 43.43 2.03 -12.86
C ASP A 116 44.59 1.54 -12.02
N VAL A 117 44.74 0.22 -12.05
CA VAL A 117 45.83 -0.50 -11.42
C VAL A 117 47.07 -0.31 -12.30
N ASP A 118 48.10 0.27 -11.71
CA ASP A 118 49.43 0.45 -12.28
C ASP A 118 49.96 -0.91 -12.79
N THR A 119 50.38 -0.99 -14.05
CA THR A 119 51.01 -2.18 -14.63
C THR A 119 52.52 -1.98 -14.68
N PRO A 120 53.33 -2.70 -13.88
CA PRO A 120 54.78 -2.62 -13.99
C PRO A 120 55.24 -3.55 -15.12
N SER A 121 55.54 -2.99 -16.29
CA SER A 121 56.26 -3.73 -17.33
C SER A 121 57.75 -3.71 -17.05
N THR A 122 58.21 -4.74 -16.35
CA THR A 122 59.62 -5.13 -16.31
C THR A 122 59.93 -5.97 -17.54
N ARG A 123 60.82 -5.52 -18.44
CA ARG A 123 61.66 -6.46 -19.20
C ARG A 123 63.03 -5.87 -19.50
N ALA A 124 64.02 -6.65 -19.08
CA ALA A 124 65.45 -6.40 -19.07
C ALA A 124 66.12 -6.58 -20.45
N SER A 125 67.33 -6.01 -20.56
CA SER A 125 68.57 -6.53 -21.18
C SER A 125 68.55 -6.90 -22.68
N SER A 126 69.56 -6.65 -23.51
CA SER A 126 70.98 -6.28 -23.35
C SER A 126 71.50 -5.75 -24.70
#